data_AF-A0A917XYC1-F1
#
_entry.id   AF-A0A917XYC1-F1
#
_cell.length_a   1.000
_cell.length_b   1.000
_cell.length_c   1.000
_cell.angle_alpha   90.00
_cell.angle_beta   90.00
_cell.angle_gamma   90.00
#
_symmetry.space_group_name_H-M   'P 1'
#
loop_
_entity.id
_entity.type
_entity.pdbx_description
1 polymer ?
#
loop_
_entity_poly.entity_id
_entity_poly.type
_entity_poly.pdbx_seq_one_letter_code
_entity_poly.pdbx_strand_id
1 'polypeptide(L)'
;MNMAGTSTPPERGGVARGCVTVGLIMGLVPLGGLLLLFSFVATMEVDSPDAFAGWRDNLSGLALFPLALSVTALLGALAATLWASPRVRPFVGLVCGLLLVAACYRAYTLAPMLKCWGHNSIARQADGSYKCADR
;
A
#
# COMPACT_ATOMS: atom_id res chain seq x y z
N MET A 1 55.27 -27.20 -23.84
CA MET A 1 54.71 -25.83 -23.96
C MET A 1 53.37 -25.83 -23.25
N ASN A 2 53.27 -25.07 -22.16
CA ASN A 2 52.14 -25.06 -21.23
C ASN A 2 51.01 -24.12 -21.69
N MET A 3 49.78 -24.60 -21.48
CA MET A 3 48.57 -23.94 -20.97
C MET A 3 48.13 -22.55 -21.47
N ALA A 4 46.86 -22.45 -21.87
CA ALA A 4 45.89 -21.51 -21.26
C ALA A 4 44.47 -21.80 -21.74
N GLY A 5 43.72 -22.61 -20.98
CA GLY A 5 42.26 -22.63 -21.06
C GLY A 5 41.72 -21.42 -20.32
N THR A 6 40.99 -20.55 -21.01
CA THR A 6 40.32 -19.39 -20.42
C THR A 6 39.09 -19.84 -19.63
N SER A 7 39.24 -19.95 -18.31
CA SER A 7 38.10 -20.04 -17.39
C SER A 7 37.47 -18.64 -17.25
N THR A 8 36.32 -18.46 -17.87
CA THR A 8 35.43 -17.33 -17.57
C THR A 8 34.94 -17.46 -16.12
N PRO A 9 35.07 -16.42 -15.27
CA PRO A 9 34.57 -16.49 -13.89
C PRO A 9 33.03 -16.49 -13.89
N PRO A 10 32.39 -17.21 -12.95
CA PRO A 10 30.94 -17.41 -12.95
C PRO A 10 30.17 -16.15 -12.51
N GLU A 11 29.00 -15.97 -13.13
CA GLU A 11 27.96 -14.94 -12.92
C GLU A 11 27.43 -14.82 -11.47
N ARG A 12 28.29 -14.54 -10.47
CA ARG A 12 27.86 -14.33 -9.07
C ARG A 12 26.96 -13.10 -8.88
N GLY A 13 27.10 -12.09 -9.74
CA GLY A 13 26.34 -10.85 -9.65
C GLY A 13 24.86 -10.99 -10.03
N GLY A 14 24.53 -11.88 -10.97
CA GLY A 14 23.15 -12.06 -11.44
C GLY A 14 22.26 -12.78 -10.43
N VAL A 15 22.79 -13.83 -9.79
CA VAL A 15 22.07 -14.63 -8.80
C VAL A 15 21.76 -13.84 -7.52
N ALA A 16 22.73 -13.04 -7.03
CA ALA A 16 22.52 -12.22 -5.85
C ALA A 16 21.45 -11.12 -6.07
N ARG A 17 21.46 -10.47 -7.25
CA ARG A 17 20.45 -9.48 -7.65
C ARG A 17 19.05 -10.09 -7.78
N GLY A 18 18.95 -11.29 -8.35
CA GLY A 18 17.69 -12.02 -8.46
C GLY A 18 17.08 -12.36 -7.10
N CYS A 19 17.89 -12.85 -6.16
CA CYS A 19 17.44 -13.22 -4.82
C CYS A 19 16.94 -12.00 -4.03
N VAL A 20 17.67 -10.87 -4.09
CA VAL A 20 17.26 -9.61 -3.47
C VAL A 20 15.96 -9.07 -4.08
N THR A 21 15.81 -9.14 -5.40
CA THR A 21 14.61 -8.65 -6.10
C THR A 21 13.37 -9.45 -5.71
N VAL A 22 13.47 -10.78 -5.65
CA VAL A 22 12.35 -11.65 -5.22
C VAL A 22 12.00 -11.41 -3.76
N GLY A 23 13.01 -11.30 -2.88
CA GLY A 23 12.78 -10.98 -1.47
C GLY A 23 12.08 -9.64 -1.27
N LEU A 24 12.46 -8.63 -2.06
CA LEU A 24 11.88 -7.30 -1.99
C LEU A 24 10.42 -7.28 -2.47
N ILE A 25 10.08 -8.00 -3.55
CA ILE A 25 8.69 -8.16 -4.01
C ILE A 25 7.85 -8.92 -2.96
N MET A 26 8.37 -10.04 -2.45
CA MET A 26 7.69 -10.86 -1.44
C MET A 26 7.53 -10.15 -0.09
N GLY A 27 8.35 -9.14 0.21
CA GLY A 27 8.17 -8.29 1.39
C GLY A 27 7.21 -7.13 1.15
N LEU A 28 7.40 -6.38 0.06
CA LEU A 28 6.68 -5.13 -0.17
C LEU A 28 5.21 -5.31 -0.54
N VAL A 29 4.87 -6.35 -1.32
CA VAL A 29 3.47 -6.61 -1.70
C VAL A 29 2.58 -6.93 -0.50
N PRO A 30 2.91 -7.92 0.37
CA PRO A 30 2.08 -8.19 1.55
C PRO A 30 2.13 -7.05 2.58
N LEU A 31 3.27 -6.36 2.73
CA LEU A 31 3.35 -5.17 3.57
C LEU A 31 2.39 -4.08 3.08
N GLY A 32 2.38 -3.80 1.77
CA GLY A 32 1.44 -2.85 1.16
C GLY A 32 -0.02 -3.26 1.38
N GLY A 33 -0.35 -4.54 1.14
CA GLY A 33 -1.69 -5.06 1.42
C GLY A 33 -2.10 -4.94 2.89
N LEU A 34 -1.21 -5.25 3.82
CA LEU A 34 -1.48 -5.15 5.26
C LEU A 34 -1.70 -3.70 5.70
N LEU A 35 -0.87 -2.77 5.22
CA LEU A 35 -1.00 -1.35 5.51
C LEU A 35 -2.29 -0.77 4.92
N LEU A 36 -2.68 -1.20 3.72
CA LEU A 36 -3.96 -0.83 3.13
C LEU A 36 -5.13 -1.33 3.97
N LEU A 37 -5.12 -2.60 4.38
CA LEU A 37 -6.14 -3.18 5.26
C LEU A 37 -6.22 -2.42 6.60
N PHE A 38 -5.08 -2.11 7.21
CA PHE A 38 -5.03 -1.31 8.43
C PHE A 38 -5.65 0.07 8.23
N SER A 39 -5.41 0.72 7.08
CA SER A 39 -6.08 1.98 6.74
C SER A 39 -7.60 1.83 6.73
N PHE A 40 -8.16 0.77 6.15
CA PHE A 40 -9.62 0.49 6.17
C PHE A 40 -10.15 0.26 7.59
N VAL A 41 -9.47 -0.59 8.36
CA VAL A 41 -9.86 -0.92 9.74
C VAL A 41 -9.90 0.33 10.62
N ALA A 42 -8.94 1.25 10.44
CA ALA A 42 -8.88 2.48 11.22
C ALA A 42 -10.11 3.42 11.06
N THR A 43 -10.97 3.24 10.05
CA THR A 43 -12.20 4.06 9.91
C THR A 43 -13.47 3.24 9.71
N MET A 44 -13.43 1.93 9.96
CA MET A 44 -14.58 1.06 9.73
C MET A 44 -15.84 1.49 10.52
N GLU A 45 -15.64 2.05 11.71
CA GLU A 45 -16.71 2.61 12.55
C GLU A 45 -17.36 3.85 11.94
N VAL A 46 -16.59 4.65 11.19
CA VAL A 46 -17.07 5.88 10.57
C VAL A 46 -17.76 5.60 9.23
N ASP A 47 -17.22 4.63 8.47
CA ASP A 47 -17.73 4.27 7.15
C ASP A 47 -19.07 3.49 7.20
N SER A 48 -19.41 2.90 8.35
CA SER A 48 -20.64 2.10 8.56
C SER A 48 -21.65 2.82 9.46
N PRO A 49 -22.32 3.90 8.99
CA PRO A 49 -23.21 4.71 9.81
C PRO A 49 -24.42 3.94 10.34
N ASP A 50 -24.89 2.93 9.60
CA ASP A 50 -26.01 2.07 9.99
C ASP A 50 -25.66 1.15 11.16
N ALA A 51 -24.39 0.74 11.25
CA ALA A 51 -23.87 -0.06 12.36
C ALA A 51 -23.44 0.81 13.55
N PHE A 52 -23.00 2.04 13.27
CA PHE A 52 -22.34 2.92 14.24
C PHE A 52 -22.83 4.37 14.10
N ALA A 53 -24.03 4.65 14.61
CA ALA A 53 -24.57 6.00 14.61
C ALA A 53 -23.84 6.94 15.61
N GLY A 54 -23.71 8.21 15.23
CA GLY A 54 -23.24 9.30 16.10
C GLY A 54 -21.84 9.83 15.78
N TRP A 55 -21.27 10.53 16.76
CA TRP A 55 -19.91 11.09 16.69
C TRP A 55 -18.88 10.00 16.97
N ARG A 56 -17.78 10.02 16.21
CA ARG A 56 -16.65 9.07 16.29
C ARG A 56 -15.33 9.81 16.29
N ASP A 57 -14.29 9.16 16.79
CA ASP A 57 -12.95 9.74 16.79
C ASP A 57 -12.45 9.92 15.36
N ASN A 58 -11.80 11.06 15.12
CA ASN A 58 -11.25 11.38 13.83
C ASN A 58 -9.91 10.67 13.61
N LEU A 59 -9.99 9.41 13.20
CA LEU A 59 -8.83 8.59 12.84
C LEU A 59 -8.36 8.81 11.39
N SER A 60 -8.90 9.81 10.67
CA SER A 60 -8.54 10.05 9.26
C SER A 60 -7.05 10.34 9.06
N GLY A 61 -6.43 11.10 9.97
CA GLY A 61 -4.99 11.36 9.96
C GLY A 61 -4.19 10.07 10.16
N LEU A 62 -4.57 9.27 11.16
CA LEU A 62 -3.95 7.97 11.43
C LEU A 62 -4.09 7.00 10.24
N ALA A 63 -5.23 7.00 9.55
CA ALA A 63 -5.51 6.14 8.39
C ALA A 63 -4.77 6.60 7.12
N LEU A 64 -4.39 7.87 7.01
CA LEU A 64 -3.65 8.40 5.86
C LEU A 64 -2.20 7.90 5.82
N PHE A 65 -1.50 7.87 6.96
CA PHE A 65 -0.11 7.39 7.03
C PHE A 65 0.10 5.97 6.47
N PRO A 66 -0.63 4.93 6.92
CA PRO A 66 -0.50 3.57 6.40
C PRO A 66 -0.95 3.49 4.94
N LEU A 67 -1.92 4.29 4.51
CA LEU A 67 -2.32 4.36 3.10
C LEU A 67 -1.17 4.88 2.22
N ALA A 68 -0.50 5.96 2.62
CA ALA A 68 0.64 6.52 1.89
C ALA A 68 1.82 5.53 1.84
N LEU A 69 2.11 4.85 2.97
CA LEU A 69 3.14 3.81 3.02
C LEU A 69 2.78 2.60 2.16
N SER A 70 1.52 2.19 2.13
CA SER A 70 1.01 1.14 1.23
C SER A 70 1.28 1.48 -0.22
N VAL A 71 0.87 2.66 -0.68
CA VAL A 71 1.11 3.11 -2.07
C VAL A 71 2.60 3.11 -2.38
N THR A 72 3.43 3.63 -1.46
CA THR A 72 4.89 3.66 -1.63
C THR A 72 5.49 2.26 -1.73
N ALA A 73 5.05 1.32 -0.89
CA ALA A 73 5.48 -0.07 -0.93
C ALA A 73 5.09 -0.76 -2.25
N LEU A 74 3.87 -0.53 -2.73
CA LEU A 74 3.39 -1.09 -4.00
C LEU A 74 4.15 -0.53 -5.21
N LEU A 75 4.44 0.78 -5.22
CA LEU A 75 5.30 1.39 -6.24
C LEU A 75 6.73 0.85 -6.18
N GLY A 76 7.27 0.63 -4.98
CA GLY A 76 8.56 -0.02 -4.78
C GLY A 76 8.58 -1.46 -5.31
N ALA A 77 7.51 -2.23 -5.06
CA ALA A 77 7.36 -3.59 -5.58
C ALA A 77 7.30 -3.59 -7.12
N LEU A 78 6.53 -2.68 -7.72
CA LEU A 78 6.46 -2.50 -9.17
C LEU A 78 7.82 -2.12 -9.76
N ALA A 79 8.55 -1.18 -9.14
CA ALA A 79 9.89 -0.80 -9.57
C ALA A 79 10.87 -1.99 -9.52
N ALA A 80 10.79 -2.82 -8.49
CA ALA A 80 11.60 -4.03 -8.36
C ALA A 80 11.36 -5.03 -9.52
N THR A 81 10.15 -5.06 -10.08
CA THR A 81 9.84 -5.94 -11.23
C THR A 81 10.64 -5.58 -12.49
N LEU A 82 11.16 -4.34 -12.60
CA LEU A 82 12.01 -3.91 -13.71
C LEU A 82 13.32 -4.72 -13.78
N TRP A 83 13.77 -5.28 -12.66
CA TRP A 83 14.94 -6.17 -12.59
C TRP A 83 14.57 -7.65 -12.45
N ALA A 84 13.28 -7.96 -12.33
CA ALA A 84 12.79 -9.32 -12.20
C ALA A 84 12.62 -10.02 -13.56
N SER A 85 12.49 -11.35 -13.50
CA SER A 85 12.19 -12.19 -14.66
C SER A 85 10.84 -11.80 -15.30
N PRO A 86 10.73 -11.79 -16.65
CA PRO A 86 9.50 -11.44 -17.35
C PRO A 86 8.31 -12.34 -17.00
N ARG A 87 8.55 -13.56 -16.48
CA ARG A 87 7.48 -14.47 -16.03
C ARG A 87 6.75 -13.98 -14.79
N VAL A 88 7.44 -13.26 -13.90
CA VAL A 88 6.90 -12.81 -12.60
C VAL A 88 6.20 -11.45 -12.72
N ARG A 89 6.66 -10.62 -13.67
CA ARG A 89 6.11 -9.28 -13.94
C ARG A 89 4.58 -9.22 -14.07
N PRO A 90 3.90 -10.06 -14.87
CA PRO A 90 2.45 -9.92 -15.05
C PRO A 90 1.67 -10.20 -13.76
N PHE A 91 2.09 -11.19 -12.97
CA PHE A 91 1.42 -11.52 -11.70
C PHE A 91 1.58 -10.41 -10.67
N VAL A 92 2.81 -9.93 -10.47
CA VAL A 92 3.07 -8.83 -9.54
C VAL A 92 2.37 -7.55 -9.99
N GLY A 93 2.41 -7.26 -11.29
CA GLY A 93 1.70 -6.13 -11.89
C GLY A 93 0.20 -6.19 -11.66
N LEU A 94 -0.43 -7.36 -11.85
CA LEU A 94 -1.85 -7.56 -11.59
C LEU A 94 -2.21 -7.32 -10.11
N VAL A 95 -1.47 -7.96 -9.19
CA VAL A 95 -1.72 -7.84 -7.75
C VAL A 95 -1.52 -6.39 -7.28
N CYS A 96 -0.40 -5.77 -7.66
CA CYS A 96 -0.14 -4.37 -7.31
C CYS A 96 -1.17 -3.44 -7.94
N GLY A 97 -1.60 -3.70 -9.18
CA GLY A 97 -2.64 -2.93 -9.86
C GLY A 97 -3.96 -2.96 -9.10
N LEU A 98 -4.41 -4.15 -8.68
CA LEU A 98 -5.63 -4.30 -7.86
C LEU A 98 -5.52 -3.57 -6.52
N LEU A 99 -4.37 -3.71 -5.84
CA LEU A 99 -4.13 -3.04 -4.56
C LEU A 99 -4.07 -1.51 -4.71
N LEU A 100 -3.49 -1.00 -5.80
CA LEU A 100 -3.47 0.43 -6.11
C LEU A 100 -4.86 0.97 -6.42
N VAL A 101 -5.69 0.23 -7.16
CA VAL A 101 -7.10 0.59 -7.38
C VAL A 101 -7.85 0.67 -6.05
N ALA A 102 -7.65 -0.31 -5.16
CA ALA A 102 -8.22 -0.29 -3.82
C ALA A 102 -7.70 0.89 -2.98
N ALA A 103 -6.41 1.25 -3.10
CA ALA A 103 -5.83 2.42 -2.45
C ALA A 103 -6.40 3.75 -3.00
N CYS A 104 -6.66 3.85 -4.31
CA CYS A 104 -7.33 5.00 -4.91
C CYS A 104 -8.76 5.15 -4.41
N TYR A 105 -9.52 4.04 -4.38
CA TYR A 105 -10.86 4.02 -3.79
C TYR A 105 -10.82 4.47 -2.33
N ARG A 106 -9.85 3.96 -1.56
CA ARG A 106 -9.66 4.33 -0.16
C ARG A 106 -9.34 5.82 0.02
N ALA A 107 -8.45 6.37 -0.82
CA ALA A 107 -8.13 7.79 -0.79
C ALA A 107 -9.36 8.65 -1.10
N TYR A 108 -10.19 8.22 -2.06
CA TYR A 108 -11.44 8.89 -2.40
C TYR A 108 -12.43 8.91 -1.22
N THR A 109 -12.59 7.79 -0.50
CA THR A 109 -13.47 7.72 0.69
C THR A 109 -12.92 8.51 1.88
N LEU A 110 -11.59 8.61 1.99
CA LEU A 110 -10.93 9.34 3.08
C LEU A 110 -10.95 10.87 2.87
N ALA A 111 -10.86 11.32 1.62
CA ALA A 111 -10.81 12.73 1.24
C ALA A 111 -11.84 13.65 1.95
N PRO A 112 -13.13 13.29 2.06
CA PRO A 112 -14.09 14.14 2.78
C PRO A 112 -13.85 14.15 4.30
N MET A 113 -13.30 13.09 4.91
CA MET A 113 -12.92 13.07 6.33
C MET A 113 -11.72 13.98 6.61
N LEU A 114 -10.78 14.06 5.66
CA LEU A 114 -9.61 14.94 5.73
C LEU A 114 -9.97 16.43 5.79
N LYS A 115 -11.17 16.84 5.39
CA LYS A 115 -11.63 18.22 5.59
C LYS A 115 -11.79 18.58 7.08
N CYS A 116 -11.99 17.58 7.93
CA CYS A 116 -12.02 17.73 9.38
C CYS A 116 -10.63 17.57 10.02
N TRP A 117 -9.55 17.61 9.25
CA TRP A 117 -8.20 17.51 9.79
C TRP A 117 -7.98 18.59 10.86
N GLY A 118 -7.62 18.16 12.07
CA GLY A 118 -7.47 19.04 13.24
C GLY A 118 -8.60 18.97 14.26
N HIS A 119 -9.76 18.41 13.88
CA HIS A 119 -10.82 18.11 14.83
C HIS A 119 -10.72 16.69 15.37
N ASN A 120 -11.02 16.49 16.66
CA ASN A 120 -10.91 15.17 17.28
C ASN A 120 -12.11 14.25 17.03
N SER A 121 -13.25 14.79 16.59
CA SER A 121 -14.49 14.03 16.37
C SER A 121 -15.13 14.33 15.01
N ILE A 122 -15.66 13.28 14.37
CA ILE A 122 -16.43 13.38 13.11
C ILE A 122 -17.74 12.61 13.17
N ALA A 123 -18.74 13.06 12.41
CA ALA A 123 -20.01 12.35 12.23
C ALA A 123 -20.42 12.37 10.75
N ARG A 124 -20.72 11.18 10.21
CA ARG A 124 -21.20 11.02 8.83
C ARG A 124 -22.65 11.47 8.71
N GLN A 125 -22.96 12.28 7.69
CA GLN A 125 -24.30 12.75 7.38
C GLN A 125 -24.97 11.87 6.31
N ALA A 126 -26.29 11.97 6.19
CA ALA A 126 -27.08 11.21 5.21
C ALA A 126 -26.74 11.58 3.74
N ASP A 127 -26.22 12.79 3.50
CA ASP A 127 -25.74 13.24 2.19
C ASP A 127 -24.30 12.76 1.87
N GLY A 128 -23.68 11.99 2.78
CA GLY A 128 -22.32 11.48 2.66
C GLY A 128 -21.23 12.46 3.09
N SER A 129 -21.58 13.67 3.53
CA SER A 129 -20.64 14.63 4.11
C SER A 129 -20.26 14.29 5.56
N TYR A 130 -19.25 14.97 6.09
CA TYR A 130 -18.82 14.84 7.49
C TYR A 130 -18.98 16.17 8.22
N LYS A 131 -19.53 16.10 9.44
CA LYS A 131 -19.46 17.20 10.42
C LYS A 131 -18.26 16.99 11.32
N CYS A 132 -17.58 18.08 11.67
CA CYS A 132 -16.41 18.09 12.54
C CYS A 132 -16.76 18.74 13.88
N ALA A 133 -16.21 18.22 14.97
CA ALA A 133 -16.31 18.83 16.29
C ALA A 133 -15.09 18.48 17.14
N ASP A 134 -14.86 19.32 18.15
CA ASP A 134 -13.91 19.04 19.22
C ASP A 134 -14.71 18.69 20.48
N ARG A 135 -14.37 17.55 21.08
CA ARG A 135 -14.86 17.07 22.38
C ARG A 135 -13.83 17.22 23.47
#